data_AF-A0A940I1C0-F1
#
_entry.id   AF-A0A940I1C0-F1
#
_cell.length_a   1.000
_cell.length_b   1.000
_cell.length_c   1.000
_cell.angle_alpha   90.00
_cell.angle_beta   90.00
_cell.angle_gamma   90.00
#
_symmetry.space_group_name_H-M   'P 1'
#
loop_
_entity.id
_entity.type
_entity.pdbx_description
1 polymer ?
#
loop_
_entity_poly.entity_id
_entity_poly.type
_entity_poly.pdbx_seq_one_letter_code
_entity_poly.pdbx_strand_id
1 'polypeptide(L)'
;MRQQCPQCGSYELAKVGQNDKFLKWGGGGALVLFALGFVAPGFWIIIPLWMFGSLAVYMSHPLLECKECGRQWDPRKRPVETKS
;
A
#
# COMPACT_ATOMS: atom_id res chain seq x y z
N MET A 1 7.29 -17.34 -14.13
CA MET A 1 7.11 -18.10 -12.87
C MET A 1 5.68 -17.90 -12.40
N ARG A 2 4.86 -18.95 -12.32
CA ARG A 2 3.50 -18.86 -11.74
C ARG A 2 3.66 -18.75 -10.23
N GLN A 3 3.27 -17.62 -9.64
CA GLN A 3 3.23 -17.51 -8.19
C GLN A 3 2.02 -18.31 -7.67
N GLN A 4 2.24 -19.11 -6.65
CA GLN A 4 1.21 -19.85 -5.92
C GLN A 4 0.97 -19.19 -4.58
N CYS A 5 -0.23 -19.33 -4.04
CA CYS A 5 -0.50 -18.93 -2.68
C CYS A 5 0.37 -19.77 -1.71
N PRO A 6 1.15 -19.14 -0.80
CA PRO A 6 2.01 -19.87 0.15
C PRO A 6 1.24 -20.64 1.23
N GLN A 7 -0.08 -20.52 1.28
CA GLN A 7 -0.94 -21.19 2.26
C GLN A 7 -1.75 -22.34 1.66
N CYS A 8 -2.52 -22.07 0.61
CA CYS A 8 -3.39 -23.07 -0.01
C CYS A 8 -2.85 -23.67 -1.31
N GLY A 9 -1.74 -23.14 -1.85
CA GLY A 9 -1.18 -23.59 -3.13
C GLY A 9 -1.99 -23.19 -4.38
N SER A 10 -3.10 -22.47 -4.22
CA SER A 10 -3.93 -22.03 -5.34
C SER A 10 -3.21 -21.02 -6.25
N TYR A 11 -3.59 -21.04 -7.53
CA TYR A 11 -3.09 -20.13 -8.57
C TYR A 11 -4.02 -18.94 -8.81
N GLU A 12 -5.20 -18.92 -8.18
CA GLU A 12 -6.15 -17.82 -8.32
C GLU A 12 -5.77 -16.64 -7.43
N LEU A 13 -4.93 -15.76 -8.00
CA LEU A 13 -4.39 -14.58 -7.33
C LEU A 13 -5.02 -13.31 -7.92
N ALA A 14 -5.51 -12.43 -7.04
CA ALA A 14 -5.93 -11.08 -7.38
C ALA A 14 -4.90 -10.06 -6.86
N LYS A 15 -4.65 -8.99 -7.63
CA LYS A 15 -3.88 -7.85 -7.13
C LYS A 15 -4.82 -6.93 -6.37
N VAL A 16 -4.51 -6.67 -5.10
CA VAL A 16 -5.27 -5.76 -4.26
C VAL A 16 -4.41 -4.57 -3.84
N GLY A 17 -5.05 -3.40 -3.79
CA GLY A 17 -4.42 -2.16 -3.37
C GLY A 17 -4.21 -2.12 -1.86
N GLN A 18 -3.05 -1.61 -1.42
CA GLN A 18 -2.75 -1.45 0.01
C GLN A 18 -3.35 -0.15 0.57
N ASN A 19 -4.67 -0.02 0.50
CA ASN A 19 -5.39 1.22 0.84
C ASN A 19 -5.18 1.66 2.30
N ASP A 20 -5.06 0.73 3.25
CA ASP A 20 -4.82 1.05 4.66
C ASP A 20 -3.51 1.81 4.91
N LYS A 21 -2.44 1.43 4.19
CA LYS A 21 -1.16 2.15 4.31
C LYS A 21 -1.23 3.50 3.61
N PHE A 22 -1.93 3.60 2.47
CA PHE A 22 -2.16 4.87 1.79
C PHE A 22 -2.87 5.86 2.70
N LEU A 23 -3.93 5.42 3.37
CA LEU A 23 -4.65 6.27 4.31
C LEU A 23 -3.75 6.70 5.47
N LYS A 24 -2.92 5.79 5.99
CA LYS A 24 -2.03 6.08 7.13
C LYS A 24 -0.90 7.06 6.78
N TRP A 25 -0.19 6.84 5.66
CA TRP A 25 0.97 7.67 5.27
C TRP A 25 0.58 8.86 4.39
N GLY A 26 -0.30 8.64 3.41
CA GLY A 26 -0.84 9.70 2.56
C GLY A 26 -1.70 10.66 3.38
N GLY A 27 -2.66 10.13 4.15
CA GLY A 27 -3.50 10.93 5.04
C GLY A 27 -2.73 11.56 6.20
N GLY A 28 -1.84 10.82 6.86
CA GLY A 28 -1.01 11.36 7.94
C GLY A 28 -0.07 12.49 7.48
N GLY A 29 0.62 12.30 6.34
CA GLY A 29 1.48 13.34 5.78
C GLY A 29 0.70 14.54 5.26
N ALA A 30 -0.48 14.33 4.67
CA ALA A 30 -1.36 15.43 4.25
C ALA A 30 -1.81 16.29 5.45
N LEU A 31 -2.11 15.67 6.60
CA LEU A 31 -2.52 16.40 7.81
C LEU A 31 -1.39 17.27 8.38
N VAL A 32 -0.15 16.77 8.38
CA VAL A 32 1.03 17.53 8.79
C VAL A 32 1.30 18.69 7.82
N LEU A 33 1.22 18.43 6.51
CA LEU A 33 1.40 19.47 5.49
C LEU A 33 0.28 20.52 5.52
N PHE A 34 -0.94 20.14 5.87
CA PHE A 34 -2.05 21.06 6.08
C PHE A 34 -1.80 22.00 7.27
N ALA A 35 -1.31 21.46 8.39
CA ALA A 35 -0.92 22.27 9.56
C ALA A 35 0.23 23.25 9.21
N LEU A 36 1.22 22.81 8.44
CA LEU A 36 2.30 23.66 7.94
C LEU A 36 1.82 24.71 6.93
N GLY A 37 0.87 24.37 6.06
CA GLY A 37 0.26 25.28 5.10
C GLY A 37 -0.49 26.44 5.77
N PHE A 38 -1.01 26.23 6.98
CA PHE A 38 -1.62 27.30 7.76
C PHE A 38 -0.61 28.37 8.20
N VAL A 39 0.63 27.96 8.48
CA VAL A 39 1.73 28.87 8.88
C VAL A 39 2.44 29.47 7.65
N ALA A 40 2.54 28.71 6.56
CA ALA A 40 3.20 29.12 5.33
C ALA A 40 2.27 28.84 4.12
N PRO A 41 1.51 29.85 3.63
CA PRO A 41 0.55 29.67 2.55
C PRO A 41 1.13 29.10 1.25
N GLY A 42 2.44 29.26 1.01
CA GLY A 42 3.13 28.66 -0.14
C GLY A 42 3.20 27.13 -0.12
N PHE A 43 3.03 26.50 1.05
CA PHE A 43 3.11 25.04 1.20
C PHE A 43 1.83 24.29 0.78
N TRP A 44 0.74 25.00 0.48
CA TRP A 44 -0.51 24.37 0.04
C TRP A 44 -0.36 23.57 -1.26
N ILE A 45 0.55 23.97 -2.14
CA ILE A 45 0.86 23.26 -3.40
C ILE A 45 1.57 21.92 -3.12
N ILE A 46 2.25 21.78 -1.97
CA ILE A 46 2.97 20.56 -1.63
C ILE A 46 2.01 19.45 -1.18
N ILE A 47 0.83 19.81 -0.65
CA ILE A 47 -0.21 18.84 -0.24
C ILE A 47 -0.68 17.95 -1.42
N PRO A 48 -1.14 18.49 -2.57
CA PRO A 48 -1.52 17.65 -3.70
C PRO A 48 -0.33 16.88 -4.27
N LEU A 49 0.87 17.49 -4.34
CA LEU A 49 2.09 16.78 -4.76
C LEU A 49 2.41 15.57 -3.86
N TRP A 50 2.25 15.73 -2.54
CA TRP A 50 2.43 14.64 -1.57
C TRP A 50 1.37 13.55 -1.73
N MET A 51 0.11 13.94 -1.93
CA MET A 51 -0.97 12.97 -2.20
C MET A 51 -0.72 12.19 -3.49
N PHE A 52 -0.32 12.85 -4.57
CA PHE A 52 0.01 12.18 -5.84
C PHE A 52 1.23 11.27 -5.69
N GLY A 53 2.29 11.75 -5.03
CA GLY A 53 3.50 10.97 -4.78
C GLY A 53 3.23 9.74 -3.93
N SER A 54 2.48 9.89 -2.84
CA SER A 54 2.08 8.75 -2.02
C SER A 54 1.24 7.77 -2.83
N LEU A 55 0.20 8.22 -3.55
CA LEU A 55 -0.63 7.36 -4.40
C LEU A 55 0.21 6.58 -5.43
N ALA A 56 1.18 7.23 -6.09
CA ALA A 56 2.07 6.58 -7.06
C ALA A 56 2.95 5.49 -6.39
N VAL A 57 3.47 5.76 -5.18
CA VAL A 57 4.19 4.76 -4.39
C VAL A 57 3.26 3.60 -4.01
N TYR A 58 2.00 3.85 -3.67
CA TYR A 58 1.05 2.77 -3.36
C TYR A 58 0.69 1.93 -4.58
N MET A 59 0.43 2.55 -5.72
CA MET A 59 0.14 1.83 -6.96
C MET A 59 1.32 0.99 -7.43
N SER A 60 2.55 1.44 -7.18
CA SER A 60 3.73 0.67 -7.55
C SER A 60 3.95 -0.57 -6.69
N HIS A 61 3.29 -0.71 -5.53
CA HIS A 61 3.41 -1.84 -4.60
C HIS A 61 2.08 -2.57 -4.33
N PRO A 62 1.52 -3.32 -5.31
CA PRO A 62 0.30 -4.09 -5.10
C PRO A 62 0.55 -5.30 -4.20
N LEU A 63 -0.39 -5.56 -3.29
CA LEU A 63 -0.49 -6.81 -2.55
C LEU A 63 -1.13 -7.87 -3.45
N LEU A 64 -0.84 -9.14 -3.17
CA LEU A 64 -1.57 -10.26 -3.76
C LEU A 64 -2.55 -10.81 -2.73
N GLU A 65 -3.77 -11.05 -3.16
CA GLU A 65 -4.80 -11.76 -2.41
C GLU A 65 -5.10 -13.07 -3.11
N CYS A 66 -5.17 -14.16 -2.34
CA CYS A 66 -5.70 -15.41 -2.87
C CYS A 66 -7.22 -15.42 -2.76
N LYS A 67 -7.92 -15.71 -3.86
CA LYS A 67 -9.39 -15.74 -3.87
C LYS A 67 -9.98 -16.88 -3.05
N GLU A 68 -9.26 -17.99 -2.87
CA GLU A 68 -9.75 -19.14 -2.11
C GLU A 68 -9.63 -18.95 -0.60
N CYS A 69 -8.50 -18.46 -0.11
CA CYS A 69 -8.26 -18.31 1.33
C CYS A 69 -8.42 -16.86 1.84
N GLY A 70 -8.65 -15.89 0.94
CA GLY A 70 -8.81 -14.47 1.27
C GLY A 70 -7.57 -13.80 1.87
N ARG A 71 -6.43 -14.52 1.93
CA ARG A 71 -5.24 -14.02 2.60
C ARG A 71 -4.47 -13.09 1.67
N GLN A 72 -4.04 -11.95 2.21
CA GLN A 72 -3.21 -10.97 1.51
C GLN A 72 -1.74 -11.11 1.91
N TRP A 73 -0.83 -11.04 0.95
CA TRP A 73 0.62 -11.00 1.20
C TRP A 73 1.35 -10.12 0.18
N ASP A 74 2.56 -9.70 0.55
CA ASP A 74 3.44 -8.93 -0.31
C ASP A 74 4.32 -9.89 -1.13
N PRO A 75 4.21 -9.94 -2.46
CA PRO A 75 5.01 -10.85 -3.29
C PRO A 75 6.52 -10.56 -3.26
N ARG A 76 6.94 -9.38 -2.78
CA ARG A 76 8.37 -9.01 -2.67
C ARG A 76 8.99 -9.43 -1.34
N LYS A 77 8.18 -9.62 -0.31
CA LYS A 77 8.67 -10.14 0.96
C LYS A 77 8.60 -11.65 0.87
N ARG A 78 9.73 -12.33 1.14
CA ARG A 78 9.72 -13.79 1.27
C ARG A 78 8.62 -14.17 2.28
N PRO A 79 7.73 -15.13 1.94
CA PRO A 79 6.75 -15.59 2.90
C PRO A 79 7.52 -16.05 4.13
N VAL A 80 7.21 -15.42 5.27
CA VAL A 80 7.79 -15.82 6.55
C VAL A 80 7.31 -17.24 6.78
N GLU A 81 8.22 -18.22 6.70
CA GLU A 81 7.94 -19.59 7.11
C GLU A 81 7.32 -19.54 8.49
N THR A 82 6.02 -19.78 8.56
CA THR A 82 5.35 -19.98 9.83
C THR A 82 5.81 -21.35 10.28
N LYS A 83 6.88 -21.40 11.08
CA LYS A 83 7.35 -22.64 11.70
C LYS A 83 6.16 -23.23 12.47
N SER A 84 5.84 -24.47 12.07
CA SER A 84 4.88 -25.37 12.71
C SER A 84 5.14 -25.53 14.21
#